data_AF-A0A932TGD4-F1
#
_entry.id   AF-A0A932TGD4-F1
#
_cell.length_a   1.000
_cell.length_b   1.000
_cell.length_c   1.000
_cell.angle_alpha   90.00
_cell.angle_beta   90.00
_cell.angle_gamma   90.00
#
_symmetry.space_group_name_H-M   'P 1'
#
loop_
_entity.id
_entity.type
_entity.pdbx_description
1 polymer ?
#
loop_
_entity_poly.entity_id
_entity_poly.type
_entity_poly.pdbx_seq_one_letter_code
_entity_poly.pdbx_strand_id
1 'polypeptide(L)'
;MLDPLAAAGSPGAPPALDAGAYSEATQQAISITCAVCQTPNPPGERWCQDCGFLLGSTVSEGEAAPDTAALPRLVATDAGDAFFLNPGTNLVGREGADVLLTDPAVSRRHAQIVLEDAAAWVEDLGSTNGTEVAERRLAAGERATLYDGDEVRFGSVTLTALLPGYGPRPAEATQGIAPEALAEEVVDRGPVWGVLVGSDGTEYPLYEGVNTLGRRRQNQIVLSGDAYVSGQHAEIRCHAADCFLVDLGSTNGTVVRGERLVPHAPVLLSDGEGLRVGQTVLTLRYAPEGGATALSQPPIDTSSAPQASTPDEFPAQEPQP
;
A
#
# COMPACT_ATOMS: atom_id res chain seq x y z
N MET A 1 60.27 -72.83 9.83
CA MET A 1 60.98 -72.91 8.54
C MET A 1 59.91 -73.00 7.46
N LEU A 2 59.58 -71.86 6.86
CA LEU A 2 60.03 -71.44 5.51
C LEU A 2 59.24 -72.15 4.40
N ASP A 3 58.24 -71.41 3.88
CA ASP A 3 57.79 -71.17 2.50
C ASP A 3 58.35 -72.02 1.33
N PRO A 4 57.63 -72.18 0.16
CA PRO A 4 57.13 -71.03 -0.60
C PRO A 4 55.86 -71.12 -1.47
N LEU A 5 55.42 -69.90 -1.81
CA LEU A 5 54.47 -69.42 -2.83
C LEU A 5 54.77 -69.82 -4.29
N ALA A 6 53.70 -69.88 -5.10
CA ALA A 6 53.46 -69.08 -6.34
C ALA A 6 52.16 -69.57 -7.02
N ALA A 7 51.38 -68.87 -7.84
CA ALA A 7 51.11 -67.47 -8.19
C ALA A 7 49.98 -67.52 -9.25
N ALA A 8 48.99 -66.61 -9.20
CA ALA A 8 48.07 -66.18 -10.27
C ALA A 8 46.85 -65.52 -9.59
N GLY A 9 46.23 -64.42 -10.00
CA GLY A 9 46.33 -63.49 -11.13
C GLY A 9 45.15 -62.50 -10.93
N SER A 10 45.33 -61.22 -11.30
CA SER A 10 44.32 -60.17 -11.07
C SER A 10 43.03 -60.36 -11.89
N PRO A 11 41.86 -59.96 -11.37
CA PRO A 11 40.70 -59.67 -12.21
C PRO A 11 40.36 -58.16 -12.27
N GLY A 12 40.35 -57.65 -13.50
CA GLY A 12 39.33 -56.79 -14.13
C GLY A 12 38.74 -55.58 -13.39
N ALA A 13 38.92 -54.39 -13.99
CA ALA A 13 38.15 -53.19 -13.70
C ALA A 13 36.65 -53.38 -14.06
N PRO A 14 35.71 -52.78 -13.31
CA PRO A 14 34.29 -52.81 -13.63
C PRO A 14 33.95 -51.91 -14.84
N PRO A 15 32.89 -52.26 -15.61
CA PRO A 15 32.49 -51.52 -16.80
C PRO A 15 31.85 -50.15 -16.49
N ALA A 16 31.94 -49.25 -17.46
CA ALA A 16 31.45 -47.88 -17.43
C ALA A 16 29.92 -47.80 -17.24
N LEU A 17 29.47 -46.85 -16.40
CA LEU A 17 28.07 -46.53 -16.17
C LEU A 17 27.47 -45.83 -17.39
N ASP A 18 26.41 -46.43 -17.93
CA ASP A 18 25.59 -45.89 -19.00
C ASP A 18 24.77 -44.69 -18.52
N ALA A 19 24.74 -43.64 -19.33
CA ALA A 19 24.02 -42.40 -19.10
C ALA A 19 22.65 -42.50 -19.77
N GLY A 20 21.65 -42.96 -19.02
CA GLY A 20 20.27 -42.98 -19.53
C GLY A 20 19.28 -43.54 -18.51
N ALA A 21 18.24 -42.75 -18.23
CA ALA A 21 17.03 -43.13 -17.49
C ALA A 21 17.16 -43.25 -15.95
N TYR A 22 17.33 -42.11 -15.28
CA TYR A 22 16.71 -41.93 -13.96
C TYR A 22 15.34 -41.28 -14.15
N SER A 23 14.34 -42.11 -13.95
CA SER A 23 12.93 -41.80 -13.75
C SER A 23 12.71 -40.51 -12.96
N GLU A 24 11.77 -39.69 -13.43
CA GLU A 24 10.99 -38.74 -12.62
C GLU A 24 10.24 -39.52 -11.53
N ALA A 25 10.95 -39.90 -10.47
CA ALA A 25 10.34 -40.35 -9.24
C ALA A 25 9.94 -39.10 -8.46
N THR A 26 8.74 -38.58 -8.76
CA THR A 26 8.04 -37.64 -7.88
C THR A 26 7.94 -38.30 -6.51
N GLN A 27 8.78 -37.87 -5.56
CA GLN A 27 8.60 -38.23 -4.16
C GLN A 27 7.21 -37.70 -3.77
N GLN A 28 6.24 -38.60 -3.60
CA GLN A 28 4.99 -38.26 -2.96
C GLN A 28 5.34 -37.83 -1.54
N ALA A 29 5.41 -36.52 -1.34
CA ALA A 29 5.49 -35.88 -0.05
C ALA A 29 4.35 -36.42 0.80
N ILE A 30 4.66 -37.24 1.81
CA ILE A 30 3.65 -37.79 2.73
C ILE A 30 3.11 -36.61 3.52
N SER A 31 1.86 -36.22 3.24
CA SER A 31 1.18 -35.15 3.96
C SER A 31 0.91 -35.59 5.41
N ILE A 32 1.08 -34.67 6.36
CA ILE A 32 0.68 -34.88 7.76
C ILE A 32 -0.76 -34.38 7.92
N THR A 33 -1.68 -35.30 8.21
CA THR A 33 -3.07 -34.94 8.49
C THR A 33 -3.20 -34.39 9.90
N CYS A 34 -3.82 -33.21 10.03
CA CYS A 34 -4.07 -32.62 11.33
C CYS A 34 -5.00 -33.50 12.18
N ALA A 35 -4.63 -33.78 13.42
CA ALA A 35 -5.47 -34.56 14.34
C ALA A 35 -6.72 -33.82 14.83
N VAL A 36 -6.81 -32.51 14.57
CA VAL A 36 -7.90 -31.62 15.02
C VAL A 36 -8.92 -31.39 13.91
N CYS A 37 -8.53 -30.73 12.81
CA CYS A 37 -9.44 -30.39 11.71
C CYS A 37 -9.36 -31.35 10.50
N GLN A 38 -8.48 -32.36 10.55
CA GLN A 38 -8.25 -33.31 9.45
C GLN A 38 -7.70 -32.71 8.15
N THR A 39 -7.33 -31.42 8.15
CA THR A 39 -6.67 -30.80 7.00
C THR A 39 -5.31 -31.47 6.74
N PRO A 40 -5.03 -31.91 5.50
CA PRO A 40 -3.73 -32.41 5.12
C PRO A 40 -2.73 -31.25 5.01
N ASN A 41 -1.58 -31.38 5.68
CA ASN A 41 -0.53 -30.37 5.67
C ASN A 41 0.73 -30.92 4.96
N PRO A 42 1.53 -30.07 4.32
CA PRO A 42 2.81 -30.48 3.73
C PRO A 42 3.76 -31.08 4.77
N PRO A 43 4.67 -32.01 4.39
CA PRO A 43 5.69 -32.52 5.31
C PRO A 43 6.65 -31.40 5.74
N GLY A 44 7.02 -31.41 7.03
CA GLY A 44 7.91 -30.40 7.63
C GLY A 44 7.19 -29.20 8.23
N GLU A 45 5.90 -29.05 7.95
CA GLU A 45 5.05 -28.07 8.62
C GLU A 45 4.92 -28.40 10.11
N ARG A 46 5.09 -27.39 10.96
CA ARG A 46 5.02 -27.58 12.42
C ARG A 46 3.62 -27.34 12.96
N TRP A 47 2.78 -26.57 12.26
CA TRP A 47 1.41 -26.23 12.66
C TRP A 47 0.41 -26.44 11.53
N CYS A 48 -0.81 -26.84 11.85
CA CYS A 48 -1.84 -27.01 10.84
C CYS A 48 -2.18 -25.67 10.18
N GLN A 49 -2.13 -25.62 8.85
CA GLN A 49 -2.38 -24.40 8.07
C GLN A 49 -3.85 -23.93 8.11
N ASP A 50 -4.74 -24.76 8.63
CA ASP A 50 -6.18 -24.49 8.67
C ASP A 50 -6.72 -24.26 10.09
N CYS A 51 -6.16 -24.91 11.11
CA CYS A 51 -6.59 -24.71 12.51
C CYS A 51 -5.49 -24.30 13.49
N GLY A 52 -4.22 -24.15 13.06
CA GLY A 52 -3.10 -23.76 13.91
C GLY A 52 -2.59 -24.83 14.90
N PHE A 53 -3.15 -26.04 14.88
CA PHE A 53 -2.74 -27.13 15.78
C PHE A 53 -1.30 -27.62 15.52
N LEU A 54 -0.52 -27.87 16.58
CA LEU A 54 0.84 -28.40 16.46
C LEU A 54 0.85 -29.81 15.86
N LEU A 55 1.43 -29.96 14.67
CA LEU A 55 1.48 -31.24 13.96
C LEU A 55 2.49 -32.17 14.64
N GLY A 56 2.07 -33.39 14.96
CA GLY A 56 2.92 -34.41 15.61
C GLY A 56 2.83 -34.47 17.14
N SER A 57 2.04 -33.62 17.79
CA SER A 57 1.67 -33.86 19.21
C SER A 57 0.64 -35.00 19.32
N THR A 58 0.82 -35.89 20.30
CA THR A 58 -0.19 -36.90 20.62
C THR A 58 -1.36 -36.22 21.31
N VAL A 59 -2.52 -36.20 20.66
CA VAL A 59 -3.80 -36.06 21.38
C VAL A 59 -3.97 -37.32 22.22
N SER A 60 -3.96 -37.18 23.55
CA SER A 60 -4.19 -38.30 24.45
C SER A 60 -5.56 -38.89 24.13
N GLU A 61 -5.65 -40.21 23.96
CA GLU A 61 -6.94 -40.88 23.78
C GLU A 61 -7.85 -40.54 24.99
N GLY A 62 -8.86 -39.70 24.77
CA GLY A 62 -9.80 -39.24 25.79
C GLY A 62 -9.80 -37.73 26.06
N GLU A 63 -8.85 -36.97 25.53
CA GLU A 63 -8.95 -35.52 25.46
C GLU A 63 -9.70 -35.15 24.16
N ALA A 64 -10.81 -34.43 24.28
CA ALA A 64 -11.49 -33.86 23.13
C ALA A 64 -10.47 -33.06 22.30
N ALA A 65 -10.60 -33.07 20.97
CA ALA A 65 -9.82 -32.18 20.10
C ALA A 65 -9.81 -30.77 20.75
N PRO A 66 -8.64 -30.11 20.89
CA PRO A 66 -8.58 -28.80 21.52
C PRO A 66 -9.66 -27.92 20.92
N ASP A 67 -10.47 -27.33 21.79
CA ASP A 67 -11.57 -26.48 21.37
C ASP A 67 -10.98 -25.40 20.45
N THR A 68 -11.27 -25.49 19.16
CA THR A 68 -10.75 -24.52 18.18
C THR A 68 -11.27 -23.12 18.48
N ALA A 69 -12.36 -23.00 19.26
CA ALA A 69 -12.80 -21.72 19.81
C ALA A 69 -11.74 -21.09 20.74
N ALA A 70 -10.90 -21.89 21.38
CA ALA A 70 -9.85 -21.47 22.30
C ALA A 70 -8.52 -21.09 21.62
N LEU A 71 -8.39 -21.26 20.30
CA LEU A 71 -7.17 -20.88 19.59
C LEU A 71 -7.23 -19.42 19.11
N PRO A 72 -6.10 -18.67 19.24
CA PRO A 72 -5.98 -17.33 18.69
C PRO A 72 -6.30 -17.28 17.20
N ARG A 73 -7.17 -16.35 16.80
CA ARG A 73 -7.57 -16.17 15.40
C ARG A 73 -8.04 -14.75 15.11
N LEU A 74 -7.96 -14.36 13.84
CA LEU A 74 -8.65 -13.21 13.30
C LEU A 74 -9.94 -13.66 12.62
N VAL A 75 -11.06 -13.00 12.88
CA VAL A 75 -12.35 -13.33 12.27
C VAL A 75 -12.84 -12.16 11.44
N ALA A 76 -13.20 -12.41 10.18
CA ALA A 76 -13.77 -11.39 9.31
C ALA A 76 -15.18 -11.01 9.79
N THR A 77 -15.41 -9.70 9.93
CA THR A 77 -16.68 -9.15 10.44
C THR A 77 -17.88 -9.51 9.55
N ASP A 78 -17.64 -9.71 8.25
CA ASP A 78 -18.71 -9.75 7.25
C ASP A 78 -18.93 -11.16 6.66
N ALA A 79 -17.89 -11.99 6.70
CA ALA A 79 -17.82 -13.24 5.92
C ALA A 79 -17.73 -14.50 6.80
N GLY A 80 -17.45 -14.37 8.10
CA GLY A 80 -17.29 -15.52 9.00
C GLY A 80 -15.98 -16.30 8.80
N ASP A 81 -15.14 -15.90 7.85
CA ASP A 81 -13.80 -16.48 7.65
C ASP A 81 -12.94 -16.27 8.89
N ALA A 82 -12.21 -17.31 9.28
CA ALA A 82 -11.32 -17.31 10.43
C ALA A 82 -9.89 -17.65 10.01
N PHE A 83 -8.93 -16.86 10.47
CA PHE A 83 -7.51 -17.04 10.22
C PHE A 83 -6.81 -17.32 11.54
N PHE A 84 -6.36 -18.56 11.75
CA PHE A 84 -5.68 -18.93 12.99
C PHE A 84 -4.28 -18.34 13.05
N LEU A 85 -3.88 -17.92 14.24
CA LEU A 85 -2.58 -17.34 14.53
C LEU A 85 -1.72 -18.37 15.26
N ASN A 86 -0.52 -18.60 14.75
CA ASN A 86 0.48 -19.46 15.37
C ASN A 86 1.23 -18.72 16.48
N PRO A 87 1.83 -19.43 17.45
CA PRO A 87 2.81 -18.85 18.35
C PRO A 87 3.99 -18.23 17.57
N GLY A 88 4.49 -17.08 18.02
CA GLY A 88 5.53 -16.32 17.33
C GLY A 88 4.98 -15.43 16.22
N THR A 89 5.75 -15.24 15.16
CA THR A 89 5.42 -14.29 14.08
C THR A 89 4.47 -14.88 13.05
N ASN A 90 3.41 -14.14 12.74
CA ASN A 90 2.43 -14.41 11.69
C ASN A 90 2.45 -13.24 10.71
N LEU A 91 2.85 -13.49 9.47
CA LEU A 91 2.81 -12.51 8.40
C LEU A 91 1.38 -12.35 7.90
N VAL A 92 0.91 -11.11 7.82
CA VAL A 92 -0.38 -10.75 7.21
C VAL A 92 -0.12 -10.10 5.86
N GLY A 93 -0.82 -10.55 4.82
CA GLY A 93 -0.66 -9.99 3.49
C GLY A 93 -1.46 -10.72 2.43
N ARG A 94 -1.43 -10.21 1.20
CA ARG A 94 -2.17 -10.84 0.09
C ARG A 94 -1.45 -11.93 -0.67
N GLU A 95 -0.18 -12.20 -0.33
CA GLU A 95 0.65 -13.14 -1.08
C GLU A 95 1.78 -13.69 -0.20
N GLY A 96 1.91 -15.03 -0.12
CA GLY A 96 2.98 -15.68 0.65
C GLY A 96 2.97 -15.34 2.14
N ALA A 97 1.79 -15.19 2.72
CA ALA A 97 1.55 -14.78 4.10
C ALA A 97 0.82 -15.90 4.87
N ASP A 98 1.02 -15.95 6.19
CA ASP A 98 0.36 -16.91 7.09
C ASP A 98 -1.13 -16.57 7.21
N VAL A 99 -1.44 -15.28 7.30
CA VAL A 99 -2.80 -14.73 7.18
C VAL A 99 -2.95 -14.15 5.78
N LEU A 100 -3.53 -14.95 4.88
CA LEU A 100 -3.70 -14.60 3.48
C LEU A 100 -5.00 -13.82 3.24
N LEU A 101 -4.90 -12.52 3.01
CA LEU A 101 -6.03 -11.64 2.70
C LEU A 101 -5.97 -11.24 1.22
N THR A 102 -6.83 -11.81 0.37
CA THR A 102 -6.77 -11.66 -1.09
C THR A 102 -7.20 -10.28 -1.61
N ASP A 103 -7.61 -9.38 -0.72
CA ASP A 103 -8.06 -8.02 -1.07
C ASP A 103 -6.93 -7.18 -1.71
N PRO A 104 -7.15 -6.52 -2.86
CA PRO A 104 -6.17 -5.66 -3.53
C PRO A 104 -5.66 -4.48 -2.70
N ALA A 105 -6.41 -4.03 -1.69
CA ALA A 105 -5.99 -2.99 -0.77
C ALA A 105 -4.97 -3.50 0.27
N VAL A 106 -4.80 -4.82 0.39
CA VAL A 106 -3.79 -5.43 1.26
C VAL A 106 -2.47 -5.57 0.49
N SER A 107 -1.37 -5.14 1.11
CA SER A 107 -0.03 -5.30 0.52
C SER A 107 0.41 -6.76 0.57
N ARG A 108 1.32 -7.17 -0.32
CA ARG A 108 1.86 -8.55 -0.33
C ARG A 108 2.40 -8.97 1.04
N ARG A 109 3.18 -8.08 1.65
CA ARG A 109 3.60 -8.13 3.06
C ARG A 109 3.04 -6.86 3.70
N HIS A 110 1.93 -6.97 4.43
CA HIS A 110 1.20 -5.80 4.94
C HIS A 110 1.62 -5.49 6.37
N ALA A 111 1.47 -6.48 7.25
CA ALA A 111 1.75 -6.37 8.66
C ALA A 111 2.31 -7.69 9.17
N GLN A 112 2.83 -7.69 10.39
CA GLN A 112 3.09 -8.91 11.14
C GLN A 112 2.39 -8.84 12.49
N ILE A 113 1.85 -9.97 12.93
CA ILE A 113 1.30 -10.16 14.26
C ILE A 113 2.24 -11.12 14.99
N VAL A 114 2.65 -10.77 16.20
CA VAL A 114 3.48 -11.64 17.03
C VAL A 114 2.70 -12.05 18.26
N LEU A 115 2.64 -13.35 18.52
CA LEU A 115 2.08 -13.95 19.72
C LEU A 115 3.20 -14.50 20.61
N GLU A 116 3.46 -13.85 21.74
CA GLU A 116 4.34 -14.34 22.80
C GLU A 116 3.52 -14.78 24.02
N ASP A 117 4.11 -15.56 24.92
CA ASP A 117 3.42 -16.28 26.02
C ASP A 117 2.40 -15.46 26.83
N ALA A 118 2.57 -14.13 26.93
CA ALA A 118 1.64 -13.25 27.65
C ALA A 118 1.32 -11.94 26.91
N ALA A 119 1.73 -11.78 25.65
CA ALA A 119 1.57 -10.53 24.93
C ALA A 119 1.41 -10.76 23.42
N ALA A 120 0.47 -10.03 22.83
CA ALA A 120 0.29 -9.97 21.39
C ALA A 120 0.54 -8.54 20.92
N TRP A 121 1.17 -8.40 19.75
CA TRP A 121 1.28 -7.10 19.09
C TRP A 121 1.21 -7.24 17.58
N VAL A 122 0.90 -6.13 16.92
CA VAL A 122 0.87 -5.99 15.48
C VAL A 122 1.77 -4.84 15.05
N GLU A 123 2.47 -5.04 13.94
CA GLU A 123 3.40 -4.07 13.35
C GLU A 123 3.08 -3.90 11.87
N ASP A 124 2.87 -2.65 11.42
CA ASP A 124 2.71 -2.35 10.00
C ASP A 124 4.08 -2.38 9.30
N LEU A 125 4.22 -3.20 8.24
CA LEU A 125 5.51 -3.38 7.54
C LEU A 125 5.73 -2.34 6.42
N GLY A 126 5.19 -1.13 6.57
CA GLY A 126 5.22 -0.09 5.54
C GLY A 126 4.21 -0.34 4.43
N SER A 127 3.02 -0.80 4.81
CA SER A 127 2.00 -1.17 3.83
C SER A 127 1.44 0.04 3.09
N THR A 128 0.96 -0.19 1.87
CA THR A 128 0.44 0.88 0.99
C THR A 128 -0.77 1.59 1.58
N ASN A 129 -1.70 0.82 2.15
CA ASN A 129 -2.96 1.33 2.66
C ASN A 129 -3.04 1.26 4.17
N GLY A 130 -1.91 1.00 4.86
CA GLY A 130 -1.64 0.95 6.31
C GLY A 130 -2.53 0.05 7.16
N THR A 131 -2.11 -0.15 8.41
CA THR A 131 -2.79 -0.94 9.44
C THR A 131 -3.46 -0.03 10.50
N GLU A 132 -4.60 -0.45 11.05
CA GLU A 132 -5.26 0.19 12.20
C GLU A 132 -5.63 -0.83 13.28
N VAL A 133 -5.58 -0.42 14.54
CA VAL A 133 -5.92 -1.26 15.72
C VAL A 133 -6.79 -0.43 16.66
N ALA A 134 -7.98 -0.92 17.01
CA ALA A 134 -8.94 -0.22 17.86
C ALA A 134 -9.11 1.25 17.43
N GLU A 135 -9.41 1.45 16.14
CA GLU A 135 -9.59 2.76 15.47
C GLU A 135 -8.32 3.63 15.34
N ARG A 136 -7.18 3.18 15.86
CA ARG A 136 -5.92 3.92 15.77
C ARG A 136 -5.06 3.44 14.61
N ARG A 137 -4.72 4.39 13.74
CA ARG A 137 -3.73 4.21 12.67
C ARG A 137 -2.33 3.92 13.24
N LEU A 138 -1.67 2.89 12.73
CA LEU A 138 -0.24 2.67 12.99
C LEU A 138 0.61 3.46 11.99
N ALA A 139 1.70 4.07 12.46
CA ALA A 139 2.79 4.50 11.59
C ALA A 139 3.55 3.28 11.04
N ALA A 140 4.24 3.46 9.90
CA ALA A 140 5.04 2.38 9.32
C ALA A 140 6.17 1.96 10.28
N GLY A 141 6.27 0.66 10.58
CA GLY A 141 7.19 0.09 11.55
C GLY A 141 6.79 0.28 13.02
N GLU A 142 5.66 0.94 13.29
CA GLU A 142 5.14 1.09 14.64
C GLU A 142 4.52 -0.24 15.12
N ARG A 143 4.81 -0.60 16.38
CA ARG A 143 4.19 -1.74 17.07
C ARG A 143 3.08 -1.27 17.98
N ALA A 144 1.93 -1.94 17.89
CA ALA A 144 0.82 -1.75 18.81
C ALA A 144 0.45 -3.05 19.50
N THR A 145 0.21 -2.99 20.80
CA THR A 145 -0.36 -4.11 21.56
C THR A 145 -1.73 -4.46 21.00
N LEU A 146 -1.95 -5.76 20.82
CA LEU A 146 -3.19 -6.33 20.34
C LEU A 146 -3.86 -7.07 21.50
N TYR A 147 -5.10 -6.72 21.82
CA TYR A 147 -5.86 -7.35 22.90
C TYR A 147 -6.97 -8.25 22.35
N ASP A 148 -7.48 -9.14 23.22
CA ASP A 148 -8.66 -9.92 22.91
C ASP A 148 -9.88 -9.01 22.67
N GLY A 149 -10.55 -9.23 21.54
CA GLY A 149 -11.70 -8.45 21.07
C GLY A 149 -11.34 -7.19 20.28
N ASP A 150 -10.06 -6.86 20.08
CA ASP A 150 -9.67 -5.68 19.30
C ASP A 150 -10.07 -5.83 17.82
N GLU A 151 -10.59 -4.76 17.24
CA GLU A 151 -10.73 -4.64 15.79
C GLU A 151 -9.39 -4.24 15.16
N VAL A 152 -8.98 -4.96 14.12
CA VAL A 152 -7.77 -4.70 13.35
C VAL A 152 -8.12 -4.55 11.88
N ARG A 153 -7.68 -3.47 11.24
CA ARG A 153 -7.91 -3.20 9.83
C ARG A 153 -6.61 -3.23 9.02
N PHE A 154 -6.59 -3.99 7.94
CA PHE A 154 -5.51 -4.04 6.96
C PHE A 154 -6.01 -3.52 5.62
N GLY A 155 -5.67 -2.27 5.27
CA GLY A 155 -6.26 -1.63 4.09
C GLY A 155 -7.76 -1.45 4.24
N SER A 156 -8.55 -2.16 3.43
CA SER A 156 -10.03 -2.20 3.49
C SER A 156 -10.59 -3.37 4.30
N VAL A 157 -9.76 -4.34 4.69
CA VAL A 157 -10.22 -5.56 5.36
C VAL A 157 -10.21 -5.36 6.87
N THR A 158 -11.38 -5.47 7.50
CA THR A 158 -11.55 -5.39 8.96
C THR A 158 -11.75 -6.78 9.55
N LEU A 159 -10.96 -7.12 10.57
CA LEU A 159 -11.03 -8.39 11.29
C LEU A 159 -11.09 -8.14 12.79
N THR A 160 -11.80 -8.99 13.54
CA THR A 160 -11.77 -9.00 15.01
C THR A 160 -10.72 -10.00 15.49
N ALA A 161 -9.84 -9.58 16.40
CA ALA A 161 -8.87 -10.44 17.05
C ALA A 161 -9.54 -11.19 18.21
N LEU A 162 -9.68 -12.51 18.09
CA LEU A 162 -10.07 -13.39 19.19
C LEU A 162 -8.81 -14.06 19.72
N LEU A 163 -8.33 -13.62 20.88
CA LEU A 163 -7.08 -14.03 21.49
C LEU A 163 -7.31 -14.61 22.89
N PRO A 164 -7.94 -15.80 23.02
CA PRO A 164 -8.10 -16.45 24.32
C PRO A 164 -6.75 -16.57 25.06
N GLY A 165 -6.70 -16.06 26.28
CA GLY A 165 -5.47 -16.02 27.09
C GLY A 165 -4.67 -14.70 27.04
N TYR A 166 -4.98 -13.78 26.12
CA TYR A 166 -4.25 -12.50 25.96
C TYR A 166 -4.92 -11.29 26.62
N GLY A 167 -5.99 -11.53 27.39
CA GLY A 167 -6.70 -10.51 28.16
C GLY A 167 -7.45 -9.48 27.31
N PRO A 168 -8.59 -8.96 27.81
CA PRO A 168 -9.26 -7.84 27.15
C PRO A 168 -8.42 -6.57 27.29
N ARG A 169 -8.65 -5.60 26.40
CA ARG A 169 -8.04 -4.27 26.49
C ARG A 169 -8.30 -3.66 27.88
N PRO A 170 -7.25 -3.29 28.65
CA PRO A 170 -7.43 -2.60 29.92
C PRO A 170 -8.19 -1.28 29.73
N ALA A 171 -9.10 -0.95 30.64
CA ALA A 171 -9.86 0.31 30.57
C ALA A 171 -8.95 1.55 30.54
N GLU A 172 -7.77 1.46 31.16
CA GLU A 172 -6.73 2.49 31.16
C GLU A 172 -6.02 2.60 29.79
N ALA A 173 -5.90 1.49 29.05
CA ALA A 173 -5.38 1.48 27.68
C ALA A 173 -6.37 2.09 26.67
N THR A 174 -7.66 2.16 27.03
CA THR A 174 -8.66 2.98 26.33
C THR A 174 -8.48 4.48 26.63
N GLN A 175 -7.93 4.83 27.80
CA GLN A 175 -7.69 6.20 28.26
C GLN A 175 -6.27 6.73 27.94
N GLY A 176 -5.43 5.92 27.31
CA GLY A 176 -4.20 6.35 26.62
C GLY A 176 -4.40 6.69 25.15
N ILE A 177 -5.66 6.70 24.68
CA ILE A 177 -6.07 7.13 23.34
C ILE A 177 -6.72 8.51 23.47
N ALA A 178 -6.00 9.46 24.04
CA ALA A 178 -6.18 10.83 23.60
C ALA A 178 -5.68 10.90 22.15
N PRO A 179 -6.34 11.66 21.26
CA PRO A 179 -5.83 11.92 19.92
C PRO A 179 -4.59 12.82 20.00
N GLU A 180 -3.47 12.31 20.52
CA GLU A 180 -2.17 12.99 20.50
C GLU A 180 -1.38 12.69 19.22
N ALA A 181 -2.01 12.07 18.24
CA ALA A 181 -1.51 12.05 16.87
C ALA A 181 -2.66 12.18 15.86
N LEU A 182 -3.53 13.17 16.05
CA LEU A 182 -4.26 13.93 15.00
C LEU A 182 -5.11 15.00 15.71
N ALA A 183 -4.49 15.89 16.49
CA ALA A 183 -4.78 17.27 16.14
C ALA A 183 -4.17 17.39 14.74
N GLU A 184 -5.02 17.42 13.71
CA GLU A 184 -4.65 18.25 12.57
C GLU A 184 -4.17 19.53 13.24
N GLU A 185 -2.87 19.83 13.16
CA GLU A 185 -2.53 21.23 13.10
C GLU A 185 -3.44 21.72 11.97
N VAL A 186 -4.49 22.45 12.34
CA VAL A 186 -5.05 23.45 11.46
C VAL A 186 -3.89 24.40 11.28
N VAL A 187 -2.95 23.99 10.42
CA VAL A 187 -1.94 24.85 9.86
C VAL A 187 -2.81 25.91 9.24
N ASP A 188 -2.82 27.09 9.83
CA ASP A 188 -3.41 28.25 9.20
C ASP A 188 -2.63 28.41 7.88
N ARG A 189 -3.15 27.81 6.81
CA ARG A 189 -2.53 27.81 5.48
C ARG A 189 -2.81 29.13 4.77
N GLY A 190 -3.30 30.11 5.50
CA GLY A 190 -3.75 31.38 4.98
C GLY A 190 -5.09 31.25 4.25
N PRO A 191 -5.46 32.27 3.47
CA PRO A 191 -6.73 32.29 2.76
C PRO A 191 -6.81 31.16 1.72
N VAL A 192 -8.02 30.64 1.53
CA VAL A 192 -8.33 29.72 0.43
C VAL A 192 -8.11 30.46 -0.89
N TRP A 193 -7.22 29.92 -1.73
CA TRP A 193 -6.92 30.44 -3.05
C TRP A 193 -8.06 30.12 -4.03
N GLY A 194 -8.59 28.90 -3.94
CA GLY A 194 -9.68 28.40 -4.77
C GLY A 194 -10.22 27.08 -4.25
N VAL A 195 -11.08 26.45 -5.03
CA VAL A 195 -11.71 25.19 -4.68
C VAL A 195 -11.77 24.28 -5.89
N LEU A 196 -11.47 23.00 -5.71
CA LEU A 196 -11.86 21.97 -6.67
C LEU A 196 -13.23 21.47 -6.30
N VAL A 197 -14.15 21.51 -7.26
CA VAL A 197 -15.52 21.00 -7.09
C VAL A 197 -15.63 19.67 -7.83
N GLY A 198 -15.91 18.61 -7.10
CA GLY A 198 -16.21 17.30 -7.65
C GLY A 198 -17.56 17.25 -8.36
N SER A 199 -17.72 16.28 -9.25
CA SER A 199 -18.99 16.06 -9.95
C SER A 199 -20.16 15.72 -9.02
N ASP A 200 -19.86 15.24 -7.82
CA ASP A 200 -20.80 14.96 -6.72
C ASP A 200 -21.12 16.20 -5.86
N GLY A 201 -20.50 17.35 -6.16
CA GLY A 201 -20.62 18.59 -5.39
C GLY A 201 -19.66 18.68 -4.20
N THR A 202 -18.79 17.70 -3.99
CA THR A 202 -17.79 17.76 -2.91
C THR A 202 -16.74 18.82 -3.23
N GLU A 203 -16.46 19.70 -2.27
CA GLU A 203 -15.53 20.82 -2.42
C GLU A 203 -14.20 20.55 -1.70
N TYR A 204 -13.09 20.78 -2.39
CA TYR A 204 -11.74 20.62 -1.86
C TYR A 204 -11.00 21.97 -1.92
N PRO A 205 -10.72 22.62 -0.79
CA PRO A 205 -10.05 23.92 -0.79
C PRO A 205 -8.60 23.79 -1.27
N LEU A 206 -8.17 24.75 -2.07
CA LEU A 206 -6.79 24.95 -2.51
C LEU A 206 -6.21 26.15 -1.77
N TYR A 207 -4.96 26.03 -1.36
CA TYR A 207 -4.20 27.07 -0.69
C TYR A 207 -3.00 27.52 -1.53
N GLU A 208 -2.43 28.66 -1.18
CA GLU A 208 -1.16 29.12 -1.75
C GLU A 208 -0.07 28.05 -1.52
N GLY A 209 0.75 27.80 -2.54
CA GLY A 209 1.79 26.78 -2.52
C GLY A 209 1.33 25.43 -3.10
N VAL A 210 1.85 24.33 -2.53
CA VAL A 210 1.68 22.97 -3.06
C VAL A 210 0.51 22.27 -2.38
N ASN A 211 -0.47 21.84 -3.19
CA ASN A 211 -1.63 21.06 -2.79
C ASN A 211 -1.51 19.64 -3.36
N THR A 212 -1.20 18.65 -2.52
CA THR A 212 -1.04 17.25 -2.97
C THR A 212 -2.39 16.57 -3.13
N LEU A 213 -2.54 15.74 -4.17
CA LEU A 213 -3.80 15.10 -4.55
C LEU A 213 -3.59 13.60 -4.81
N GLY A 214 -4.43 12.76 -4.20
CA GLY A 214 -4.37 11.32 -4.41
C GLY A 214 -5.33 10.54 -3.51
N ARG A 215 -5.31 9.21 -3.64
CA ARG A 215 -6.24 8.32 -2.92
C ARG A 215 -5.88 8.14 -1.45
N ARG A 216 -4.60 8.27 -1.09
CA ARG A 216 -4.15 8.08 0.29
C ARG A 216 -4.41 9.34 1.11
N ARG A 217 -4.75 9.16 2.39
CA ARG A 217 -4.98 10.24 3.37
C ARG A 217 -3.76 11.12 3.69
N GLN A 218 -2.57 10.77 3.19
CA GLN A 218 -1.38 11.61 3.30
C GLN A 218 -1.38 12.79 2.32
N ASN A 219 -2.28 12.77 1.32
CA ASN A 219 -2.48 13.91 0.43
C ASN A 219 -3.35 14.96 1.12
N GLN A 220 -3.16 16.21 0.74
CA GLN A 220 -4.01 17.31 1.22
C GLN A 220 -5.42 17.22 0.63
N ILE A 221 -5.55 16.70 -0.60
CA ILE A 221 -6.81 16.42 -1.28
C ILE A 221 -6.92 14.90 -1.42
N VAL A 222 -7.84 14.31 -0.68
CA VAL A 222 -8.00 12.85 -0.55
C VAL A 222 -9.18 12.38 -1.38
N LEU A 223 -8.90 11.68 -2.48
CA LEU A 223 -9.91 11.07 -3.36
C LEU A 223 -10.03 9.57 -3.04
N SER A 224 -10.46 9.24 -1.82
CA SER A 224 -10.46 7.86 -1.31
C SER A 224 -11.48 6.94 -2.00
N GLY A 225 -12.57 7.51 -2.54
CA GLY A 225 -13.65 6.78 -3.19
C GLY A 225 -13.34 6.23 -4.59
N ASP A 226 -12.21 6.60 -5.19
CA ASP A 226 -11.85 6.22 -6.55
C ASP A 226 -10.58 5.36 -6.59
N ALA A 227 -10.75 4.05 -6.78
CA ALA A 227 -9.64 3.10 -6.86
C ALA A 227 -8.68 3.33 -8.03
N TYR A 228 -9.08 4.08 -9.06
CA TYR A 228 -8.24 4.44 -10.21
C TYR A 228 -7.33 5.64 -9.91
N VAL A 229 -7.49 6.29 -8.76
CA VAL A 229 -6.56 7.31 -8.28
C VAL A 229 -5.37 6.67 -7.58
N SER A 230 -4.16 6.93 -8.08
CA SER A 230 -2.90 6.55 -7.43
C SER A 230 -2.77 7.13 -6.01
N GLY A 231 -1.97 6.46 -5.18
CA GLY A 231 -1.81 6.82 -3.77
C GLY A 231 -1.32 8.25 -3.57
N GLN A 232 -0.32 8.69 -4.34
CA GLN A 232 0.00 10.09 -4.62
C GLN A 232 -0.13 10.22 -6.14
N HIS A 233 -1.08 11.03 -6.63
CA HIS A 233 -1.44 11.04 -8.05
C HIS A 233 -0.90 12.27 -8.76
N ALA A 234 -1.18 13.43 -8.19
CA ALA A 234 -0.81 14.71 -8.75
C ALA A 234 -0.58 15.72 -7.63
N GLU A 235 -0.07 16.88 -8.00
CA GLU A 235 -0.04 18.04 -7.13
C GLU A 235 -0.47 19.29 -7.91
N ILE A 236 -1.07 20.22 -7.17
CA ILE A 236 -1.60 21.48 -7.67
C ILE A 236 -0.84 22.59 -6.98
N ARG A 237 -0.07 23.34 -7.75
CA ARG A 237 0.79 24.43 -7.27
C ARG A 237 0.10 25.75 -7.58
N CYS A 238 -0.52 26.38 -6.60
CA CYS A 238 -1.14 27.69 -6.76
C CYS A 238 -0.20 28.78 -6.24
N HIS A 239 0.02 29.81 -7.04
CA HIS A 239 0.83 30.96 -6.64
C HIS A 239 0.25 32.24 -7.21
N ALA A 240 -0.08 33.18 -6.35
CA ALA A 240 -0.66 34.47 -6.72
C ALA A 240 -1.90 34.33 -7.62
N ALA A 241 -1.76 34.49 -8.94
CA ALA A 241 -2.86 34.41 -9.90
C ALA A 241 -2.89 33.10 -10.70
N ASP A 242 -1.82 32.32 -10.68
CA ASP A 242 -1.67 31.13 -11.52
C ASP A 242 -1.72 29.86 -10.69
N CYS A 243 -2.34 28.80 -11.23
CA CYS A 243 -2.30 27.49 -10.61
C CYS A 243 -1.96 26.40 -11.62
N PHE A 244 -0.99 25.55 -11.28
CA PHE A 244 -0.45 24.52 -12.18
C PHE A 244 -0.71 23.13 -11.64
N LEU A 245 -1.19 22.23 -12.50
CA LEU A 245 -1.32 20.81 -12.22
C LEU A 245 -0.08 20.05 -12.72
N VAL A 246 0.46 19.17 -11.88
CA VAL A 246 1.56 18.28 -12.22
C VAL A 246 1.16 16.85 -11.88
N ASP A 247 1.10 15.97 -12.89
CA ASP A 247 0.95 14.53 -12.67
C ASP A 247 2.26 13.95 -12.11
N LEU A 248 2.20 13.17 -11.04
CA LEU A 248 3.38 12.63 -10.35
C LEU A 248 3.80 11.24 -10.86
N GLY A 249 3.48 10.90 -12.11
CA GLY A 249 3.70 9.57 -12.66
C GLY A 249 2.60 8.59 -12.24
N SER A 250 1.36 9.07 -12.25
CA SER A 250 0.21 8.27 -11.83
C SER A 250 -0.03 7.09 -12.79
N THR A 251 -0.61 6.01 -12.26
CA THR A 251 -0.85 4.77 -13.02
C THR A 251 -1.83 4.99 -14.18
N ASN A 252 -2.93 5.69 -13.91
CA ASN A 252 -3.99 5.92 -14.90
C ASN A 252 -3.86 7.27 -15.62
N GLY A 253 -2.92 8.12 -15.20
CA GLY A 253 -2.71 9.44 -15.74
C GLY A 253 -3.74 10.46 -15.28
N THR A 254 -3.33 11.72 -15.39
CA THR A 254 -4.19 12.88 -15.24
C THR A 254 -4.58 13.42 -16.61
N VAL A 255 -5.80 13.92 -16.78
CA VAL A 255 -6.32 14.50 -18.04
C VAL A 255 -6.85 15.90 -17.78
N VAL A 256 -6.49 16.86 -18.62
CA VAL A 256 -6.98 18.25 -18.60
C VAL A 256 -7.33 18.64 -20.03
N ARG A 257 -8.48 19.31 -20.24
CA ARG A 257 -8.98 19.66 -21.60
C ARG A 257 -9.09 18.46 -22.55
N GLY A 258 -9.30 17.26 -22.03
CA GLY A 258 -9.36 16.02 -22.82
C GLY A 258 -7.98 15.44 -23.20
N GLU A 259 -6.89 16.16 -22.92
CA GLU A 259 -5.53 15.74 -23.19
C GLU A 259 -4.89 15.11 -21.94
N ARG A 260 -4.23 13.96 -22.10
CA ARG A 260 -3.50 13.32 -21.00
C ARG A 260 -2.20 14.08 -20.75
N LEU A 261 -1.95 14.44 -19.50
CA LEU A 261 -0.74 15.16 -19.13
C LEU A 261 0.48 14.26 -19.30
N VAL A 262 1.60 14.88 -19.67
CA VAL A 262 2.91 14.27 -19.57
C VAL A 262 3.31 14.25 -18.09
N PRO A 263 3.72 13.10 -17.52
CA PRO A 263 4.19 13.03 -16.14
C PRO A 263 5.26 14.07 -15.84
N HIS A 264 5.16 14.71 -14.68
CA HIS A 264 6.05 15.75 -14.15
C HIS A 264 6.11 17.05 -14.97
N ALA A 265 5.33 17.18 -16.05
CA ALA A 265 5.21 18.43 -16.78
C ALA A 265 4.07 19.30 -16.19
N PRO A 266 4.34 20.57 -15.82
CA PRO A 266 3.30 21.45 -15.31
C PRO A 266 2.34 21.90 -16.42
N VAL A 267 1.05 21.89 -16.13
CA VAL A 267 0.00 22.42 -17.01
C VAL A 267 -0.80 23.47 -16.24
N LEU A 268 -0.96 24.65 -16.83
CA LEU A 268 -1.75 25.74 -16.25
C LEU A 268 -3.24 25.36 -16.22
N LEU A 269 -3.85 25.52 -15.04
CA LEU A 269 -5.28 25.39 -14.78
C LEU A 269 -5.93 26.77 -14.65
N SER A 270 -6.98 26.99 -15.43
CA SER A 270 -7.77 28.22 -15.45
C SER A 270 -9.02 28.09 -14.59
N ASP A 271 -9.66 29.21 -14.23
CA ASP A 271 -10.98 29.17 -13.59
C ASP A 271 -12.01 28.43 -14.46
N GLY A 272 -12.80 27.56 -13.84
CA GLY A 272 -13.76 26.69 -14.51
C GLY A 272 -13.15 25.52 -15.29
N GLU A 273 -11.84 25.34 -15.24
CA GLU A 273 -11.15 24.27 -15.95
C GLU A 273 -11.42 22.91 -15.29
N GLY A 274 -11.88 21.95 -16.10
CA GLY A 274 -12.08 20.57 -15.69
C GLY A 274 -10.79 19.76 -15.80
N LEU A 275 -10.46 19.04 -14.73
CA LEU A 275 -9.44 18.00 -14.71
C LEU A 275 -10.07 16.65 -14.34
N ARG A 276 -9.47 15.57 -14.83
CA ARG A 276 -9.83 14.21 -14.47
C ARG A 276 -8.63 13.45 -13.93
N VAL A 277 -8.79 12.88 -12.75
CA VAL A 277 -7.80 12.11 -12.01
C VAL A 277 -8.44 10.75 -11.74
N GLY A 278 -7.93 9.67 -12.34
CA GLY A 278 -8.64 8.39 -12.34
C GLY A 278 -9.99 8.49 -13.06
N GLN A 279 -11.08 8.18 -12.35
CA GLN A 279 -12.47 8.38 -12.78
C GLN A 279 -13.08 9.67 -12.22
N THR A 280 -12.42 10.31 -11.26
CA THR A 280 -12.92 11.51 -10.59
C THR A 280 -12.72 12.73 -11.48
N VAL A 281 -13.81 13.45 -11.77
CA VAL A 281 -13.81 14.72 -12.49
C VAL A 281 -13.93 15.85 -11.48
N LEU A 282 -13.00 16.80 -11.53
CA LEU A 282 -12.93 17.97 -10.67
C LEU A 282 -12.91 19.21 -11.54
N THR A 283 -13.56 20.28 -11.08
CA THR A 283 -13.54 21.59 -11.75
C THR A 283 -12.90 22.60 -10.82
N LEU A 284 -11.88 23.32 -11.30
CA LEU A 284 -11.29 24.41 -10.56
C LEU A 284 -12.24 25.61 -10.53
N ARG A 285 -12.43 26.20 -9.36
CA ARG A 285 -13.13 27.49 -9.15
C ARG A 285 -12.28 28.39 -8.28
N TYR A 286 -12.13 29.65 -8.67
CA TYR A 286 -11.44 30.63 -7.81
C TYR A 286 -12.29 30.99 -6.60
N ALA A 287 -11.65 31.25 -5.46
CA ALA A 287 -12.36 31.70 -4.28
C ALA A 287 -12.88 33.14 -4.54
N PRO A 288 -14.17 33.41 -4.27
CA PRO A 288 -14.69 34.76 -4.32
C PRO A 288 -14.08 35.54 -3.14
N GLU A 289 -13.18 36.47 -3.47
CA GLU A 289 -12.46 37.42 -2.61
C GLU A 289 -11.10 36.95 -2.05
N GLY A 290 -10.05 37.30 -2.81
CA GLY A 290 -8.65 37.33 -2.35
C GLY A 290 -7.59 37.31 -3.45
N GLY A 291 -7.90 36.77 -4.64
CA GLY A 291 -6.89 36.43 -5.65
C GLY A 291 -7.21 36.85 -7.08
N ALA A 292 -7.92 37.96 -7.28
CA ALA A 292 -8.05 38.57 -8.61
C ALA A 292 -8.23 40.09 -8.48
N THR A 293 -7.17 40.79 -8.05
CA THR A 293 -7.02 42.15 -8.58
C THR A 293 -6.70 41.94 -10.04
N ALA A 294 -7.66 42.21 -10.90
CA ALA A 294 -7.45 42.36 -12.32
C ALA A 294 -6.17 43.18 -12.50
N LEU A 295 -5.10 42.53 -12.95
CA LEU A 295 -4.03 43.26 -13.62
C LEU A 295 -4.73 43.87 -14.83
N SER A 296 -5.08 45.14 -14.65
CA SER A 296 -5.43 46.04 -15.70
C SER A 296 -4.33 45.84 -16.73
N GLN A 297 -4.69 45.33 -17.92
CA GLN A 297 -3.86 45.61 -19.08
C GLN A 297 -3.61 47.12 -19.04
N PRO A 298 -2.36 47.60 -19.11
CA PRO A 298 -2.17 49.02 -19.33
C PRO A 298 -3.00 49.40 -20.56
N PRO A 299 -3.74 50.52 -20.55
CA PRO A 299 -4.51 50.91 -21.71
C PRO A 299 -3.56 50.92 -22.90
N ILE A 300 -3.90 50.16 -23.94
CA ILE A 300 -3.28 50.34 -25.25
C ILE A 300 -3.69 51.74 -25.67
N ASP A 301 -2.79 52.69 -25.46
CA ASP A 301 -2.96 54.06 -25.90
C ASP A 301 -2.80 54.06 -27.42
N THR A 302 -3.93 53.87 -28.12
CA THR A 302 -4.05 54.10 -29.55
C THR A 302 -4.08 55.61 -29.81
N SER A 303 -2.96 56.29 -29.58
CA SER A 303 -2.76 57.66 -30.02
C SER A 303 -1.27 58.01 -29.99
N SER A 304 -0.56 57.74 -31.09
CA SER A 304 0.39 58.66 -31.74
C SER A 304 1.21 57.91 -32.77
N ALA A 305 0.86 58.11 -34.05
CA ALA A 305 1.84 57.99 -35.11
C ALA A 305 2.88 59.13 -34.96
N PRO A 306 4.14 58.86 -35.30
CA PRO A 306 4.81 59.74 -36.24
C PRO A 306 5.38 58.99 -37.43
N GLN A 307 5.36 59.69 -38.55
CA GLN A 307 5.71 59.26 -39.88
C GLN A 307 7.22 59.01 -40.07
N ALA A 308 7.50 58.07 -40.97
CA ALA A 308 8.61 57.95 -41.92
C ALA A 308 9.89 58.78 -41.70
N SER A 309 11.01 58.05 -41.67
CA SER A 309 12.24 58.43 -42.38
C SER A 309 13.15 57.20 -42.59
N THR A 310 13.19 56.69 -43.82
CA THR A 310 14.42 56.14 -44.46
C THR A 310 15.21 57.34 -45.05
N PRO A 311 16.46 57.22 -45.53
CA PRO A 311 17.27 56.02 -45.82
C PRO A 311 18.74 56.09 -45.30
N ASP A 312 19.49 54.98 -45.37
CA ASP A 312 20.72 54.94 -46.20
C ASP A 312 21.32 53.53 -46.34
N GLU A 313 22.03 53.38 -47.45
CA GLU A 313 22.58 52.20 -48.13
C GLU A 313 23.67 51.39 -47.40
N PHE A 314 23.61 50.05 -47.55
CA PHE A 314 24.63 49.05 -47.99
C PHE A 314 26.13 49.17 -47.60
N PRO A 315 26.94 48.06 -47.53
CA PRO A 315 26.84 46.91 -48.43
C PRO A 315 26.99 45.50 -47.83
N ALA A 316 26.59 44.56 -48.69
CA ALA A 316 26.75 43.13 -48.60
C ALA A 316 28.23 42.69 -48.53
N GLN A 317 28.47 41.59 -47.83
CA GLN A 317 29.58 40.68 -48.14
C GLN A 317 29.03 39.29 -48.43
N GLU A 318 29.41 38.80 -49.61
CA GLU A 318 29.10 37.51 -50.19
C GLU A 318 29.65 36.32 -49.35
N PRO A 319 29.08 35.12 -49.53
CA PRO A 319 29.58 33.90 -48.92
C PRO A 319 30.61 33.21 -49.83
N GLN A 320 31.69 32.64 -49.28
CA GLN A 320 32.49 31.55 -49.89
C GLN A 320 33.48 30.99 -48.83
N PRO A 321 34.01 29.76 -48.97
CA PRO A 321 33.54 28.60 -49.74
C PRO A 321 32.98 27.46 -48.87
#